data_AF-A0A0F0GCL1-F1
#
_entry.id   AF-A0A0F0GCL1-F1
#
_cell.length_a   1.000
_cell.length_b   1.000
_cell.length_c   1.000
_cell.angle_alpha   90.00
_cell.angle_beta   90.00
_cell.angle_gamma   90.00
#
_symmetry.space_group_name_H-M   'P 1'
#
loop_
_entity.id
_entity.type
_entity.pdbx_description
1 polymer ?
#
loop_
_entity_poly.entity_id
_entity_poly.type
_entity_poly.pdbx_seq_one_letter_code
_entity_poly.pdbx_strand_id
1 'polypeptide(L)'
;YAVWPLSGETTSPRGGTAFENTAAVAIPDAGAAVSSPITVTGRTANAPAALQVAVAIKHSWRGNLVIDLVAPHGTAYRLKNSGNDSAPDVDATYTVNASA
;
A
#
# COMPACT_ATOMS: atom_id res chain seq x y z
N TYR A 1 -29.28 -0.49 6.14
CA TYR A 1 -28.83 0.91 6.15
C TYR A 1 -27.43 0.92 6.75
N ALA A 2 -26.46 1.56 6.11
CA ALA A 2 -25.12 1.75 6.68
C ALA A 2 -24.94 3.24 6.96
N VAL A 3 -24.54 3.57 8.19
CA VAL A 3 -24.29 4.94 8.64
C VAL A 3 -22.83 4.99 9.05
N TRP A 4 -22.05 5.87 8.40
CA TRP A 4 -20.68 6.19 8.79
C TRP A 4 -20.63 7.65 9.25
N PRO A 5 -20.63 7.94 10.56
CA PRO A 5 -20.24 9.25 11.02
C PRO A 5 -18.71 9.33 11.04
N LEU A 6 -18.14 10.17 10.18
CA LEU A 6 -16.75 10.59 10.29
C LEU A 6 -16.67 11.68 11.36
N SER A 7 -15.97 11.41 12.46
CA SER A 7 -15.62 12.42 13.46
C SER A 7 -14.13 12.73 13.36
N GLY A 8 -13.82 13.97 13.00
CA GLY A 8 -12.56 14.64 13.36
C GLY A 8 -11.66 15.03 12.20
N GLU A 9 -11.86 16.22 11.64
CA GLU A 9 -10.71 16.99 11.16
C GLU A 9 -9.88 17.44 12.37
N THR A 10 -8.57 17.15 12.38
CA THR A 10 -7.48 18.01 12.92
C THR A 10 -6.13 17.25 12.93
N THR A 11 -5.18 17.73 12.12
CA THR A 11 -3.70 17.76 12.32
C THR A 11 -2.96 16.51 12.86
N SER A 12 -2.16 15.89 11.99
CA SER A 12 -1.08 14.89 12.21
C SER A 12 -0.14 15.14 13.42
N PRO A 13 0.53 14.12 14.03
CA PRO A 13 0.04 12.79 14.44
C PRO A 13 0.47 12.45 15.89
N ARG A 14 -0.42 11.93 16.74
CA ARG A 14 -0.01 11.22 17.96
C ARG A 14 0.32 9.76 17.60
N GLY A 15 1.50 9.53 17.00
CA GLY A 15 2.14 8.20 16.89
C GLY A 15 1.27 7.02 16.41
N GLY A 16 0.45 7.21 15.37
CA GLY A 16 -0.39 6.15 14.81
C GLY A 16 0.42 4.92 14.36
N THR A 17 -0.21 3.75 14.36
CA THR A 17 0.32 2.49 13.77
C THR A 17 -0.06 2.33 12.30
N ALA A 18 -0.92 3.19 11.78
CA ALA A 18 -1.39 3.20 10.40
C ALA A 18 -0.93 4.48 9.71
N PHE A 19 -0.47 4.32 8.46
CA PHE A 19 -0.02 5.39 7.58
C PHE A 19 -0.59 5.09 6.20
N GLU A 20 -1.02 6.13 5.50
CA GLU A 20 -1.67 5.99 4.20
C GLU A 20 -1.22 7.09 3.23
N ASN A 21 -1.42 6.83 1.94
CA ASN A 21 -1.37 7.84 0.89
C ASN A 21 -2.63 7.66 0.03
N THR A 22 -3.47 8.71 0.00
CA THR A 22 -4.71 8.75 -0.75
C THR A 22 -4.57 9.44 -2.11
N ALA A 23 -3.39 9.98 -2.42
CA ALA A 23 -3.11 10.59 -3.71
C ALA A 23 -3.07 9.52 -4.81
N ALA A 24 -3.90 9.69 -5.83
CA ALA A 24 -3.93 8.79 -6.97
C ALA A 24 -2.64 8.94 -7.80
N VAL A 25 -2.00 7.80 -8.07
CA VAL A 25 -0.85 7.70 -8.98
C VAL A 25 -1.29 6.93 -10.21
N ALA A 26 -1.13 7.53 -11.39
CA ALA A 26 -1.45 6.87 -12.65
C ALA A 26 -0.44 5.76 -12.93
N ILE A 27 -0.93 4.55 -13.21
CA ILE A 27 -0.10 3.42 -13.63
C ILE A 27 -0.15 3.39 -15.17
N PRO A 28 0.97 3.64 -15.87
CA PRO A 28 1.01 3.56 -17.32
C PRO A 28 0.89 2.11 -17.79
N ASP A 29 0.14 1.87 -18.86
CA ASP A 29 0.05 0.55 -19.49
C ASP A 29 1.40 0.16 -20.09
N ALA A 30 1.87 -1.06 -19.78
CA ALA A 30 3.19 -1.59 -20.12
C ALA A 30 4.36 -0.61 -19.88
N GLY A 31 4.21 0.32 -18.92
CA GLY A 31 5.17 1.38 -18.65
C GLY A 31 6.13 1.09 -17.50
N ALA A 32 6.94 2.09 -17.18
CA ALA A 32 7.83 2.03 -16.01
C ALA A 32 7.03 1.88 -14.71
N ALA A 33 7.66 1.25 -13.71
CA ALA A 33 7.09 1.17 -12.37
C ALA A 33 6.87 2.59 -11.81
N VAL A 34 5.72 2.78 -11.17
CA VAL A 34 5.37 4.02 -10.47
C VAL A 34 5.43 3.80 -8.97
N SER A 35 5.75 4.87 -8.23
CA SER A 35 5.85 4.83 -6.78
C SER A 35 4.81 5.73 -6.14
N SER A 36 4.14 5.23 -5.11
CA SER A 36 3.24 5.99 -4.25
C SER A 36 3.84 6.06 -2.84
N PRO A 37 4.64 7.11 -2.53
CA PRO A 37 5.36 7.17 -1.25
C PRO A 37 4.40 7.44 -0.10
N ILE A 38 4.62 6.76 1.03
CA ILE A 38 3.94 7.02 2.31
C ILE A 38 5.01 7.50 3.30
N THR A 39 4.82 8.68 3.89
CA THR A 39 5.74 9.18 4.90
C THR A 39 5.36 8.61 6.27
N VAL A 40 6.24 7.78 6.83
CA VAL A 40 6.08 7.19 8.16
C VAL A 40 6.85 8.02 9.17
N THR A 41 6.15 8.68 10.10
CA THR A 41 6.76 9.53 11.15
C THR A 41 6.53 8.96 12.55
N GLY A 42 7.43 9.26 13.48
CA GLY A 42 7.27 8.85 14.89
C GLY A 42 7.55 7.37 15.15
N ARG A 43 8.30 6.71 14.26
CA ARG A 43 8.77 5.32 14.38
C ARG A 43 10.28 5.29 14.22
N THR A 44 10.96 4.59 15.12
CA THR A 44 12.43 4.46 15.13
C THR A 44 12.90 3.01 15.03
N ALA A 45 12.00 2.05 15.24
CA ALA A 45 12.25 0.62 15.09
C ALA A 45 11.79 0.12 13.71
N ASN A 46 12.31 -1.03 13.30
CA ASN A 46 11.87 -1.74 12.10
C ASN A 46 10.36 -2.02 12.13
N ALA A 47 9.77 -2.23 10.95
CA ALA A 47 8.37 -2.63 10.85
C ALA A 47 8.14 -4.01 11.49
N PRO A 48 6.91 -4.36 11.91
CA PRO A 48 6.65 -5.67 12.49
C PRO A 48 6.78 -6.80 11.45
N ALA A 49 7.00 -8.03 11.94
CA ALA A 49 7.04 -9.22 11.10
C ALA A 49 5.67 -9.63 10.51
N ALA A 50 4.59 -9.03 11.01
CA ALA A 50 3.23 -9.20 10.52
C ALA A 50 2.64 -7.84 10.12
N LEU A 51 3.40 -7.05 9.36
CA LEU A 51 2.92 -5.77 8.85
C LEU A 51 1.76 -6.01 7.87
N GLN A 52 0.64 -5.33 8.09
CA GLN A 52 -0.48 -5.32 7.16
C GLN A 52 -0.35 -4.16 6.18
N VAL A 53 -0.52 -4.45 4.90
CA VAL A 53 -0.45 -3.46 3.82
C VAL A 53 -1.72 -3.57 2.98
N ALA A 54 -2.61 -2.58 3.13
CA ALA A 54 -3.78 -2.44 2.28
C ALA A 54 -3.39 -1.77 0.95
N VAL A 55 -3.83 -2.35 -0.16
CA VAL A 55 -3.56 -1.86 -1.51
C VAL A 55 -4.86 -1.75 -2.27
N ALA A 56 -5.14 -0.54 -2.75
CA ALA A 56 -6.27 -0.21 -3.62
C ALA A 56 -5.72 0.33 -4.95
N ILE A 57 -5.80 -0.45 -6.02
CA ILE A 57 -5.35 -0.07 -7.36
C ILE A 57 -6.50 -0.28 -8.34
N LYS A 58 -6.79 0.75 -9.14
CA LYS A 58 -7.69 0.62 -10.29
C LYS A 58 -6.93 0.12 -11.50
N HIS A 59 -7.34 -1.00 -12.07
CA HIS A 59 -6.70 -1.58 -13.25
C HIS A 59 -7.68 -2.49 -14.00
N SER A 60 -7.64 -2.48 -15.33
CA SER A 60 -8.53 -3.34 -16.13
C SER A 60 -8.22 -4.83 -15.96
N TRP A 61 -6.96 -5.17 -15.68
CA TRP A 61 -6.47 -6.55 -15.70
C TRP A 61 -5.42 -6.80 -14.61
N ARG A 62 -5.82 -7.15 -13.40
CA ARG A 62 -4.91 -7.16 -12.22
C ARG A 62 -3.79 -8.19 -12.29
N GLY A 63 -3.91 -9.20 -13.15
CA GLY A 63 -2.87 -10.17 -13.44
C GLY A 63 -1.58 -9.56 -13.98
N ASN A 64 -1.64 -8.36 -14.57
CA ASN A 64 -0.47 -7.67 -15.10
C ASN A 64 0.35 -6.95 -14.02
N LEU A 65 -0.24 -6.73 -12.84
CA LEU A 65 0.39 -5.95 -11.78
C LEU A 65 1.38 -6.79 -10.97
N VAL A 66 2.59 -6.25 -10.84
CA VAL A 66 3.56 -6.61 -9.80
C VAL A 66 3.53 -5.50 -8.76
N ILE A 67 3.45 -5.86 -7.48
CA ILE A 67 3.34 -4.91 -6.37
C ILE A 67 4.42 -5.23 -5.35
N ASP A 68 5.30 -4.26 -5.11
CA ASP A 68 6.39 -4.33 -4.15
C ASP A 68 6.23 -3.23 -3.10
N LEU A 69 6.38 -3.58 -1.82
CA LEU A 69 6.59 -2.63 -0.74
C LEU A 69 8.09 -2.36 -0.63
N VAL A 70 8.52 -1.12 -0.77
CA VAL A 70 9.94 -0.75 -0.65
C VAL A 70 10.16 0.00 0.67
N ALA A 71 11.03 -0.53 1.51
CA ALA A 71 11.41 0.11 2.76
C ALA A 71 12.38 1.28 2.53
N PRO A 72 12.53 2.23 3.48
CA PRO A 72 13.44 3.37 3.34
C PRO A 72 14.92 2.99 3.09
N HIS A 73 15.33 1.81 3.55
CA HIS A 73 16.68 1.26 3.31
C HIS A 73 16.80 0.54 1.94
N GLY A 74 15.76 0.57 1.11
CA GLY A 74 15.77 0.03 -0.26
C GLY A 74 15.38 -1.44 -0.40
N THR A 75 15.14 -2.17 0.70
CA THR A 75 14.65 -3.56 0.60
C THR A 75 13.24 -3.58 0.04
N ALA A 76 13.03 -4.37 -1.00
CA ALA A 76 11.73 -4.61 -1.60
C ALA A 76 11.11 -5.90 -1.05
N TYR A 77 9.83 -5.83 -0.71
CA TYR A 77 9.03 -6.96 -0.27
C TYR A 77 7.88 -7.17 -1.25
N ARG A 78 7.88 -8.34 -1.93
CA ARG A 78 6.85 -8.70 -2.91
C ARG A 78 5.51 -8.92 -2.22
N LEU A 79 4.54 -8.07 -2.52
CA LEU A 79 3.15 -8.23 -2.06
C LEU A 79 2.35 -9.07 -3.05
N LYS A 80 2.52 -8.80 -4.36
CA LYS A 80 1.78 -9.48 -5.42
C LYS A 80 2.64 -9.71 -6.65
N ASN A 81 2.64 -10.93 -7.18
CA ASN A 81 3.26 -11.24 -8.48
C ASN A 81 2.26 -11.08 -9.63
N SER A 82 2.77 -10.89 -10.84
CA SER A 82 1.96 -11.03 -12.05
C SER A 82 1.50 -12.49 -12.22
N GLY A 83 0.43 -12.68 -12.99
CA GLY A 83 -0.17 -13.98 -13.22
C GLY A 83 -1.39 -13.92 -14.13
N ASN A 84 -1.99 -15.08 -14.39
CA ASN A 84 -3.17 -15.18 -15.22
C ASN A 84 -4.44 -14.87 -14.41
N ASP A 85 -4.63 -13.60 -14.06
CA ASP A 85 -5.78 -13.12 -13.31
C ASP A 85 -6.48 -11.98 -14.06
N SER A 86 -7.64 -12.28 -14.63
CA SER A 86 -8.39 -11.37 -15.50
C SER A 86 -9.40 -10.46 -14.85
N ALA A 87 -9.53 -10.53 -13.54
CA ALA A 87 -10.45 -9.63 -12.88
C ALA A 87 -9.86 -8.22 -12.73
N PRO A 88 -10.73 -7.20 -12.72
CA PRO A 88 -10.32 -5.82 -12.55
C PRO A 88 -9.88 -5.58 -11.10
N ASP A 89 -9.13 -4.50 -10.95
CA ASP A 89 -8.73 -3.87 -9.70
C ASP A 89 -7.95 -4.77 -8.73
N VAL A 90 -7.21 -4.14 -7.82
CA VAL A 90 -6.65 -4.80 -6.64
C VAL A 90 -7.22 -4.08 -5.45
N ASP A 91 -8.00 -4.80 -4.65
CA ASP A 91 -8.45 -4.38 -3.32
C ASP A 91 -8.09 -5.52 -2.38
N ALA A 92 -6.92 -5.42 -1.75
CA ALA A 92 -6.33 -6.51 -0.98
C ALA A 92 -5.48 -6.00 0.18
N THR A 93 -5.48 -6.76 1.27
CA THR A 93 -4.55 -6.57 2.39
C THR A 93 -3.55 -7.71 2.41
N TYR A 94 -2.27 -7.35 2.33
CA TYR A 94 -1.15 -8.29 2.40
C TYR A 94 -0.54 -8.28 3.79
N THR A 95 -0.11 -9.44 4.28
CA THR A 95 0.71 -9.55 5.48
C THR A 95 2.15 -9.83 5.06
N VAL A 96 3.08 -8.99 5.50
CA VAL A 96 4.49 -9.05 5.12
C VAL A 96 5.39 -8.99 6.35
N ASN A 97 6.47 -9.77 6.32
CA ASN A 97 7.53 -9.64 7.29
C ASN A 97 8.51 -8.55 6.84
N ALA A 98 8.37 -7.36 7.42
CA ALA A 98 9.22 -6.20 7.15
C ALA A 98 10.11 -5.84 8.35
N SER A 99 10.46 -6.83 9.20
CA SER A 99 11.26 -6.60 10.40
C SER A 99 12.77 -6.55 10.17
N ALA A 100 13.22 -6.78 8.93
CA ALA A 100 14.62 -6.73 8.55
C ALA A 100 15.09 -5.29 8.33
#